data_AF-A0A7C9FJY7-F1
#
_entry.id   AF-A0A7C9FJY7-F1
#
_cell.length_a   1.000
_cell.length_b   1.000
_cell.length_c   1.000
_cell.angle_alpha   90.00
_cell.angle_beta   90.00
_cell.angle_gamma   90.00
#
_symmetry.space_group_name_H-M   'P 1'
#
loop_
_entity.id
_entity.type
_entity.pdbx_description
1 polymer ?
#
loop_
_entity_poly.entity_id
_entity_poly.type
_entity_poly.pdbx_seq_one_letter_code
_entity_poly.pdbx_strand_id
1 'polypeptide(L)'
;MLLPFGEENLLSTSELQQAEEIATRMVIEYGFGPDDNPAIYFHGNATTVLSMGNKHEFEMAAKIEKLYNLAHDKAKYMLKKNRKVLEKIVDELLEFEVLTGKDLERIIESNGGIREEEPFSLLRVYDKESLSVRYLDGDSTSGATLLGAAS
;
A
#
# COMPACT_ATOMS: atom_id res chain seq x y z
N MET A 1 -3.21 22.37 -13.72
CA MET A 1 -2.37 21.75 -12.67
C MET A 1 -3.26 20.83 -11.86
N LEU A 2 -2.97 19.53 -11.86
CA LEU A 2 -3.61 18.62 -10.91
C LEU A 2 -3.22 19.02 -9.50
N LEU A 3 -4.19 19.08 -8.59
CA LEU A 3 -3.88 19.01 -7.17
C LEU A 3 -3.02 17.75 -6.94
N PRO A 4 -1.94 17.82 -6.14
CA PRO A 4 -1.29 16.60 -5.69
C PRO A 4 -2.37 15.70 -5.08
N PHE A 5 -2.39 14.39 -5.38
CA PHE A 5 -3.13 13.42 -4.57
C PHE A 5 -2.87 13.77 -3.11
N GLY A 6 -3.90 14.31 -2.47
CA GLY A 6 -3.78 15.09 -1.25
C GLY A 6 -3.24 14.23 -0.13
N GLU A 7 -2.64 14.89 0.85
CA GLU A 7 -2.19 14.25 2.10
C GLU A 7 -3.34 13.59 2.88
N GLU A 8 -4.60 13.82 2.46
CA GLU A 8 -5.81 13.37 3.11
C GLU A 8 -6.60 12.37 2.25
N ASN A 9 -7.05 11.30 2.90
CA ASN A 9 -7.79 10.21 2.30
C ASN A 9 -9.24 10.64 1.99
N LEU A 10 -9.60 10.78 0.71
CA LEU A 10 -10.95 11.15 0.27
C LEU A 10 -11.90 9.95 0.13
N LEU A 11 -11.48 8.75 0.57
CA LEU A 11 -12.34 7.57 0.54
C LEU A 11 -13.56 7.75 1.43
N SER A 12 -14.72 7.34 0.90
CA SER A 12 -15.96 7.28 1.65
C SER A 12 -15.89 6.19 2.73
N THR A 13 -16.69 6.33 3.78
CA THR A 13 -16.81 5.32 4.84
C THR A 13 -17.20 3.95 4.28
N SER A 14 -18.03 3.90 3.24
CA SER A 14 -18.42 2.66 2.56
C SER A 14 -17.28 1.97 1.83
N GLU A 15 -16.34 2.72 1.26
CA GLU A 15 -15.17 2.14 0.58
C GLU A 15 -14.18 1.57 1.60
N LEU A 16 -13.99 2.26 2.73
CA LEU A 16 -13.16 1.79 3.83
C LEU A 16 -13.73 0.48 4.42
N GLN A 17 -15.04 0.45 4.69
CA GLN A 17 -15.71 -0.75 5.20
C GLN A 17 -15.63 -1.94 4.23
N GLN A 18 -15.82 -1.70 2.92
CA GLN A 18 -15.68 -2.77 1.93
C GLN A 18 -14.25 -3.32 1.86
N ALA A 19 -13.25 -2.45 1.89
CA ALA A 19 -11.85 -2.88 1.88
C ALA A 19 -11.48 -3.67 3.13
N GLU A 20 -11.98 -3.27 4.30
CA GLU A 20 -11.81 -4.00 5.56
C GLU A 20 -12.52 -5.36 5.54
N GLU A 21 -13.74 -5.42 5.00
CA GLU A 21 -14.48 -6.67 4.83
C GLU A 21 -13.75 -7.66 3.91
N ILE A 22 -13.23 -7.17 2.77
CA ILE A 22 -12.43 -7.98 1.85
C ILE A 22 -11.18 -8.52 2.55
N ALA A 23 -10.44 -7.67 3.29
CA ALA A 23 -9.25 -8.10 4.03
C ALA A 23 -9.59 -9.14 5.11
N THR A 24 -10.70 -8.95 5.81
CA THR A 24 -11.22 -9.89 6.81
C THR A 24 -11.50 -11.24 6.17
N ARG A 25 -12.20 -11.25 5.03
CA ARG A 25 -12.51 -12.48 4.29
C ARG A 25 -11.25 -13.20 3.81
N MET A 26 -10.29 -12.45 3.29
CA MET A 26 -9.01 -12.98 2.85
C MET A 26 -8.28 -13.71 3.96
N VAL A 27 -8.18 -13.11 5.15
CA VAL A 27 -7.45 -13.72 6.27
C VAL A 27 -8.23 -14.87 6.90
N ILE A 28 -9.53 -14.70 7.14
CA ILE A 28 -10.33 -15.65 7.94
C ILE A 28 -10.87 -16.78 7.06
N GLU A 29 -11.60 -16.46 6.00
CA GLU A 29 -12.29 -17.46 5.19
C GLU A 29 -11.36 -18.16 4.21
N TYR A 30 -10.41 -17.42 3.63
CA TYR A 30 -9.54 -17.95 2.59
C TYR A 30 -8.13 -18.32 3.09
N GLY A 31 -7.76 -17.92 4.30
CA GLY A 31 -6.44 -18.20 4.88
C GLY A 31 -5.28 -17.45 4.23
N PHE A 32 -5.54 -16.40 3.45
CA PHE A 32 -4.52 -15.50 2.88
C PHE A 32 -4.03 -14.53 3.95
N GLY A 33 -3.04 -14.97 4.73
CA GLY A 33 -2.31 -14.10 5.66
C GLY A 33 -1.17 -13.33 4.98
N PRO A 34 -0.74 -12.19 5.56
CA PRO A 34 0.40 -11.40 5.06
C PRO A 34 1.75 -12.14 5.13
N ASP A 35 1.82 -13.26 5.86
CA ASP A 35 3.03 -14.04 6.10
C ASP A 35 3.08 -15.34 5.26
N ASP A 36 2.26 -15.45 4.21
CA ASP A 36 2.24 -16.55 3.24
C ASP A 36 2.06 -17.96 3.87
N ASN A 37 1.42 -18.03 5.03
CA ASN A 37 1.04 -19.27 5.69
C ASN A 37 -0.46 -19.52 5.48
N PRO A 38 -0.86 -20.44 4.58
CA PRO A 38 -2.26 -20.75 4.30
C PRO A 38 -2.86 -21.56 5.46
N ALA A 39 -3.28 -20.86 6.51
CA ALA A 39 -4.14 -21.42 7.54
C ALA A 39 -5.58 -21.04 7.20
N ILE A 40 -6.34 -21.97 6.61
CA ILE A 40 -7.77 -21.79 6.32
C ILE A 40 -8.55 -22.02 7.62
N TYR A 41 -9.24 -20.99 8.11
CA TYR A 41 -10.08 -21.11 9.30
C TYR A 41 -11.53 -21.36 8.86
N PHE A 42 -11.99 -22.61 9.00
CA PHE A 42 -13.36 -22.96 8.65
C PHE A 42 -14.36 -22.28 9.60
N HIS A 43 -15.22 -21.44 9.04
CA HIS A 43 -16.43 -20.95 9.69
C HIS A 43 -17.43 -22.11 9.84
N GLY A 44 -17.52 -22.70 11.03
CA GLY A 44 -18.66 -23.53 11.38
C GLY A 44 -19.85 -22.64 11.73
N ASN A 45 -20.75 -22.38 10.77
CA ASN A 45 -22.09 -21.81 10.89
C ASN A 45 -22.45 -21.15 12.23
N ALA A 46 -21.74 -20.09 12.62
CA ALA A 46 -22.01 -19.35 13.85
C ALA A 46 -22.32 -17.90 13.49
N THR A 47 -23.59 -17.53 13.61
CA THR A 47 -24.16 -16.21 13.34
C THR A 47 -23.67 -15.11 14.31
N THR A 48 -22.54 -15.31 14.99
CA THR A 48 -22.02 -14.41 16.02
C THR A 48 -20.51 -14.37 15.98
N VAL A 49 -20.02 -13.13 16.13
CA VAL A 49 -18.64 -12.71 16.40
C VAL A 49 -17.79 -13.83 17.01
N LEU A 50 -16.73 -14.17 16.29
CA LEU A 50 -15.66 -15.11 16.66
C LEU A 50 -15.26 -14.94 18.13
N SER A 51 -15.74 -15.82 19.00
CA SER A 51 -15.16 -15.99 20.34
C SER A 51 -14.12 -17.11 20.24
N MET A 52 -12.92 -16.77 19.81
CA MET A 52 -11.80 -17.70 19.54
C MET A 52 -10.72 -17.64 20.64
N GLY A 53 -11.04 -17.00 21.76
CA GLY A 53 -10.09 -16.75 22.85
C GLY A 53 -9.22 -15.55 22.51
N ASN A 54 -9.09 -14.64 23.48
CA ASN A 54 -8.56 -13.28 23.27
C ASN A 54 -7.27 -13.25 22.43
N LYS A 55 -6.30 -14.15 22.71
CA LYS A 55 -5.02 -14.19 21.99
C LYS A 55 -5.19 -14.39 20.47
N HIS A 56 -6.08 -15.29 20.05
CA HIS A 56 -6.24 -15.60 18.63
C HIS A 56 -7.00 -14.50 17.88
N GLU A 57 -7.98 -13.87 18.54
CA GLU A 57 -8.69 -12.70 18.00
C GLU A 57 -7.73 -11.54 17.74
N PHE A 58 -6.83 -11.25 18.69
CA PHE A 58 -5.79 -10.22 18.50
C PHE A 58 -4.82 -10.56 17.36
N GLU A 59 -4.40 -11.82 17.23
CA GLU A 59 -3.53 -12.26 16.13
C GLU A 59 -4.22 -12.12 14.75
N MET A 60 -5.51 -12.44 14.65
CA MET A 60 -6.28 -12.27 13.41
C MET A 60 -6.47 -10.80 13.06
N ALA A 61 -6.86 -9.96 14.03
CA ALA A 61 -7.02 -8.53 13.82
C ALA A 61 -5.71 -7.89 13.30
N ALA A 62 -4.57 -8.24 13.90
CA ALA A 62 -3.26 -7.77 13.46
C ALA A 62 -2.92 -8.21 12.02
N LYS A 63 -3.30 -9.42 11.61
CA LYS A 63 -3.11 -9.91 10.24
C LYS A 63 -3.97 -9.17 9.23
N ILE A 64 -5.24 -8.90 9.58
CA ILE A 64 -6.18 -8.13 8.73
C ILE A 64 -5.65 -6.71 8.53
N GLU A 65 -5.27 -6.04 9.62
CA GLU A 65 -4.70 -4.69 9.59
C GLU A 65 -3.42 -4.66 8.74
N LYS A 66 -2.51 -5.61 8.94
CA LYS A 66 -1.28 -5.71 8.15
C LYS A 66 -1.58 -5.92 6.66
N LEU A 67 -2.50 -6.82 6.31
CA LEU A 67 -2.89 -7.05 4.91
C LEU A 67 -3.47 -5.78 4.27
N TYR A 68 -4.37 -5.09 4.98
CA TYR A 68 -4.98 -3.85 4.54
C TYR A 68 -3.92 -2.77 4.27
N ASN A 69 -2.99 -2.57 5.22
CA ASN A 69 -1.92 -1.58 5.09
C ASN A 69 -0.96 -1.91 3.93
N LEU A 70 -0.59 -3.18 3.75
CA LEU A 70 0.24 -3.62 2.62
C LEU A 70 -0.43 -3.32 1.27
N ALA A 71 -1.73 -3.59 1.16
CA ALA A 71 -2.50 -3.30 -0.05
C ALA A 71 -2.60 -1.79 -0.32
N HIS A 72 -2.85 -1.00 0.72
CA HIS A 72 -2.87 0.46 0.64
C HIS A 72 -1.52 1.03 0.17
N ASP A 73 -0.41 0.58 0.76
CA ASP A 73 0.94 1.03 0.40
C ASP A 73 1.28 0.68 -1.05
N LYS A 74 0.91 -0.54 -1.50
CA LYS A 74 1.08 -0.96 -2.89
C LYS A 74 0.26 -0.09 -3.84
N ALA A 75 -1.00 0.20 -3.52
CA ALA A 75 -1.84 1.08 -4.32
C ALA A 75 -1.23 2.48 -4.43
N LYS A 76 -0.82 3.06 -3.30
CA LYS A 76 -0.16 4.37 -3.24
C LYS A 76 1.13 4.39 -4.08
N TYR A 77 1.93 3.33 -4.01
CA TYR A 77 3.14 3.18 -4.82
C TYR A 77 2.82 3.16 -6.32
N MET A 78 1.83 2.36 -6.75
CA MET A 78 1.43 2.25 -8.16
C MET A 78 0.88 3.57 -8.70
N LEU A 79 0.02 4.26 -7.93
CA LEU A 79 -0.52 5.57 -8.29
C LEU A 79 0.59 6.62 -8.43
N LYS A 80 1.57 6.62 -7.52
CA LYS A 80 2.74 7.52 -7.60
C LYS A 80 3.58 7.24 -8.84
N LYS A 81 3.85 5.97 -9.16
CA LYS A 81 4.64 5.58 -10.34
C LYS A 81 3.96 5.96 -11.65
N ASN A 82 2.64 5.82 -11.70
CA ASN A 82 1.83 6.17 -12.87
C ASN A 82 1.28 7.60 -12.85
N ARG A 83 1.87 8.50 -12.05
CA ARG A 83 1.37 9.87 -11.88
C ARG A 83 1.12 10.55 -13.21
N LYS A 84 2.10 10.51 -14.13
CA LYS A 84 2.02 11.12 -15.48
C LYS A 84 0.82 10.60 -16.30
N VAL A 85 0.58 9.29 -16.25
CA VAL A 85 -0.54 8.65 -16.95
C VAL A 85 -1.87 9.09 -16.35
N LEU A 86 -1.95 9.14 -15.02
CA LEU A 86 -3.12 9.65 -14.31
C LEU A 86 -3.42 11.11 -14.67
N GLU A 87 -2.40 11.93 -14.90
CA GLU A 87 -2.62 13.31 -15.35
C GLU A 87 -3.28 13.36 -16.72
N LYS A 88 -2.87 12.46 -17.63
CA LYS A 88 -3.50 12.33 -18.95
C LYS A 88 -4.92 11.80 -18.92
N ILE A 89 -5.20 10.85 -18.04
CA ILE A 89 -6.57 10.37 -17.83
C ILE A 89 -7.46 11.52 -17.36
N VAL A 90 -6.98 12.37 -16.45
CA VAL A 90 -7.76 13.53 -15.97
C VAL A 90 -7.91 14.60 -17.04
N ASP A 91 -6.85 14.90 -17.82
CA ASP A 91 -6.93 15.83 -18.94
C ASP A 91 -8.03 15.37 -19.95
N GLU A 92 -8.04 14.09 -20.33
CA GLU A 92 -9.05 13.54 -21.25
C GLU A 92 -10.45 13.46 -20.61
N LEU A 93 -10.58 13.17 -19.31
CA LEU A 93 -11.87 13.21 -18.62
C LEU A 93 -12.47 14.62 -18.57
N LEU A 94 -11.65 15.66 -18.46
CA LEU A 94 -12.13 17.04 -18.50
C LEU A 94 -12.62 17.44 -19.91
N GLU A 95 -12.08 16.82 -20.96
CA GLU A 95 -12.48 17.10 -22.35
C GLU A 95 -13.70 16.27 -22.78
N PHE A 96 -13.75 14.99 -22.44
CA PHE A 96 -14.74 14.04 -22.96
C PHE A 96 -15.79 13.59 -21.94
N GLU A 97 -15.67 13.95 -20.66
CA GLU A 97 -16.52 13.57 -19.50
C GLU A 97 -16.53 12.06 -19.17
N VAL A 98 -16.49 11.20 -20.19
CA VAL A 98 -16.55 9.75 -20.07
C VAL A 98 -15.43 9.12 -20.90
N LEU A 99 -14.65 8.25 -20.28
CA LEU A 99 -13.64 7.42 -20.95
C LEU A 99 -14.06 5.96 -20.93
N THR A 100 -13.87 5.26 -22.04
CA THR A 100 -14.08 3.82 -22.11
C THR A 100 -12.82 3.05 -21.71
N GLY A 101 -12.94 1.74 -21.47
CA GLY A 101 -11.77 0.91 -21.19
C GLY A 101 -10.70 0.93 -22.30
N LYS A 102 -11.12 1.06 -23.56
CA LYS A 102 -10.20 1.17 -24.71
C LYS A 102 -9.44 2.49 -24.71
N ASP A 103 -10.08 3.56 -24.25
CA ASP A 103 -9.43 4.87 -24.11
C ASP A 103 -8.36 4.82 -23.02
N LEU A 104 -8.69 4.21 -21.87
CA LEU A 104 -7.72 4.02 -20.78
C LEU A 104 -6.52 3.19 -21.23
N GLU A 105 -6.74 2.11 -21.97
CA GLU A 105 -5.67 1.25 -22.50
C GLU A 105 -4.74 2.04 -23.43
N ARG A 106 -5.31 2.79 -24.38
CA ARG A 106 -4.56 3.70 -25.26
C ARG A 106 -3.73 4.71 -24.47
N ILE A 107 -4.31 5.34 -23.45
CA ILE A 107 -3.62 6.34 -22.62
C ILE A 107 -2.45 5.69 -21.88
N ILE A 108 -2.66 4.51 -21.29
CA ILE A 108 -1.63 3.78 -20.55
C ILE A 108 -0.46 3.40 -21.46
N GLU A 109 -0.73 2.84 -22.64
CA GLU A 109 0.31 2.42 -23.59
C GLU A 109 1.11 3.61 -24.15
N SER A 110 0.41 4.67 -24.57
CA SER A 110 1.03 5.85 -25.18
C SER A 110 1.88 6.66 -24.20
N ASN A 111 1.59 6.57 -22.90
CA ASN A 111 2.29 7.33 -21.86
C ASN A 111 3.24 6.47 -21.00
N GLY A 112 3.48 5.21 -21.41
CA GLY A 112 4.43 4.31 -20.73
C GLY A 112 4.00 3.92 -19.32
N GLY A 113 2.70 3.69 -19.11
CA GLY A 113 2.17 3.30 -17.81
C GLY A 113 2.66 1.93 -17.36
N ILE A 114 2.97 1.83 -16.07
CA ILE A 114 3.48 0.62 -15.43
C ILE A 114 2.29 -0.22 -14.96
N ARG A 115 2.21 -1.46 -15.44
CA ARG A 115 1.22 -2.44 -15.00
C ARG A 115 1.89 -3.40 -14.01
N GLU A 116 1.11 -3.92 -13.07
CA GLU A 116 1.58 -5.04 -12.26
C GLU A 116 1.52 -6.29 -13.14
N GLU A 117 2.62 -7.04 -13.18
CA GLU A 117 2.69 -8.33 -13.87
C GLU A 117 2.30 -9.45 -12.92
N GLU A 118 1.66 -10.49 -13.46
CA GLU A 118 1.33 -11.69 -12.68
C GLU A 118 2.58 -12.55 -12.43
N PRO A 119 2.70 -13.20 -11.25
CA PRO A 119 1.74 -13.17 -10.14
C PRO A 119 1.83 -11.90 -9.30
N PHE A 120 0.67 -11.31 -8.95
CA PHE A 120 0.60 -10.13 -8.09
C PHE A 120 1.19 -10.41 -6.70
N SER A 121 1.89 -9.42 -6.12
CA SER A 121 2.45 -9.54 -4.77
C SER A 121 2.43 -8.22 -4.01
N LEU A 122 1.98 -8.31 -2.76
CA LEU A 122 1.96 -7.18 -1.82
C LEU A 122 3.31 -6.97 -1.10
N LEU A 123 4.18 -7.98 -1.05
CA LEU A 123 5.44 -7.93 -0.29
C LEU A 123 6.52 -7.04 -0.94
N ARG A 124 6.43 -6.78 -2.25
CA ARG A 124 7.48 -6.08 -3.02
C ARG A 124 7.66 -4.59 -2.68
N VAL A 125 6.83 -4.03 -1.80
CA VAL A 125 6.87 -2.60 -1.45
C VAL A 125 7.95 -2.30 -0.40
N TYR A 126 8.30 -3.27 0.46
CA TYR A 126 9.20 -3.05 1.61
C TYR A 126 10.70 -3.20 1.29
N ASP A 127 11.07 -3.89 0.20
CA ASP A 127 12.48 -4.12 -0.14
C ASP A 127 13.17 -2.87 -0.73
N LYS A 128 12.43 -1.89 -1.25
CA LYS A 128 13.02 -0.73 -1.93
C LYS A 128 13.34 0.45 -1.00
N GLU A 129 12.53 0.70 0.03
CA GLU A 129 12.84 1.77 1.01
C GLU A 129 13.97 1.35 1.98
N SER A 130 14.06 0.06 2.31
CA SER A 130 15.10 -0.48 3.19
C SER A 130 16.53 -0.35 2.62
N LEU A 131 16.68 -0.32 1.29
CA LEU A 131 17.99 -0.17 0.62
C LEU A 131 18.43 1.29 0.45
N SER A 132 17.51 2.25 0.51
CA SER A 132 17.84 3.68 0.33
C SER A 132 18.42 4.32 1.59
N VAL A 133 18.13 3.79 2.79
CA VAL A 133 18.50 4.45 4.06
C VAL A 133 19.91 4.06 4.54
N ARG A 134 20.57 3.08 3.92
CA ARG A 134 21.88 2.56 4.40
C ARG A 134 23.12 3.17 3.74
N TYR A 135 22.99 4.14 2.85
CA TYR A 135 24.12 4.69 2.09
C TYR A 135 24.26 6.21 2.19
N LEU A 136 24.09 6.85 3.36
CA LEU A 136 24.57 8.22 3.59
C LEU A 136 24.91 8.47 5.06
N ASP A 137 25.80 7.67 5.64
CA ASP A 137 26.53 8.11 6.85
C ASP A 137 28.02 7.85 6.63
N GLY A 138 28.56 8.66 5.73
CA GLY A 138 29.95 8.64 5.30
C GLY A 138 30.49 10.07 5.27
N ASP A 139 31.17 10.41 6.36
CA ASP A 139 32.25 11.39 6.47
C ASP A 139 31.88 12.87 6.57
N SER A 140 32.20 13.47 7.73
CA SER A 140 32.90 14.76 7.87
C SER A 140 32.88 15.24 9.33
N THR A 141 33.88 14.85 10.13
CA THR A 141 34.28 15.66 11.29
C THR A 141 35.76 16.00 11.21
N SER A 142 36.06 17.22 10.77
CA SER A 142 37.37 17.86 10.86
C SER A 142 37.18 19.33 11.23
N GLY A 143 37.92 19.79 12.25
CA GLY A 143 38.00 21.18 12.72
C GLY A 143 37.51 21.34 14.17
N ALA A 144 38.32 21.07 15.21
CA ALA A 144 39.45 21.84 15.75
C ALA A 144 39.07 23.04 16.66
N THR A 145 39.85 23.19 17.76
CA THR A 145 40.06 24.32 18.70
C THR A 145 39.21 24.36 19.99
N LEU A 146 39.69 24.69 21.22
CA LEU A 146 41.00 25.02 21.84
C LEU A 146 40.82 25.18 23.39
N LEU A 147 41.94 25.10 24.16
CA LEU A 147 42.21 25.61 25.55
C LEU A 147 41.60 24.84 26.77
N GLY A 148 42.28 24.52 27.88
CA GLY A 148 43.65 24.74 28.40
C GLY A 148 43.90 23.77 29.60
N ALA A 149 45.12 23.28 29.82
CA ALA A 149 46.11 23.73 30.83
C ALA A 149 45.61 23.62 32.30
N ALA A 150 46.32 23.12 33.31
CA ALA A 150 47.69 22.66 33.47
C ALA A 150 47.83 21.92 34.83
N SER A 151 48.93 21.17 34.96
CA SER A 151 49.71 20.83 36.17
C SER A 151 49.11 19.94 37.26
#